data_AF-A0A537XG53-F1
#
_entry.id   AF-A0A537XG53-F1
#
_cell.length_a   1.000
_cell.length_b   1.000
_cell.length_c   1.000
_cell.angle_alpha   90.00
_cell.angle_beta   90.00
_cell.angle_gamma   90.00
#
_symmetry.space_group_name_H-M   'P 1'
#
loop_
_entity.id
_entity.type
_entity.pdbx_description
1 polymer ?
#
loop_
_entity_poly.entity_id
_entity_poly.type
_entity_poly.pdbx_seq_one_letter_code
_entity_poly.pdbx_strand_id
1 'polypeptide(L)'
;MRAGRLPRVRRRGGAAPAPGALCGDRRHVADGPLHRGRLPNGGPDEGPPRRRGVGRHGHVNAAAEVVHDGGGLLKVIVEAGLLSPAQIERAASLAADGGADFVKTSTGVYGGGATVDQVRLLRSSVPPMVGVKASGGIATLAGALAMLEAGADRLGTSSAASILAELSR
;
A
#
# COMPACT_ATOMS: atom_id res chain seq x y z
N MET A 1 -65.58 -3.10 19.60
CA MET A 1 -64.17 -2.65 19.64
C MET A 1 -63.42 -3.36 18.52
N ARG A 2 -63.10 -2.68 17.40
CA ARG A 2 -62.45 -3.29 16.24
C ARG A 2 -60.92 -3.18 16.38
N ALA A 3 -60.25 -4.32 16.45
CA ALA A 3 -58.78 -4.41 16.48
C ALA A 3 -58.20 -3.93 15.14
N GLY A 4 -57.36 -2.89 15.20
CA GLY A 4 -56.64 -2.35 14.05
C GLY A 4 -55.52 -3.30 13.60
N ARG A 5 -55.53 -3.64 12.31
CA ARG A 5 -54.55 -4.51 11.65
C ARG A 5 -53.31 -3.67 11.31
N LEU A 6 -52.16 -3.96 11.93
CA LEU A 6 -50.89 -3.30 11.63
C LEU A 6 -50.47 -3.51 10.15
N PRO A 7 -49.87 -2.51 9.49
CA PRO A 7 -49.43 -2.64 8.11
C PRO A 7 -48.23 -3.59 8.01
N ARG A 8 -48.32 -4.58 7.11
CA ARG A 8 -47.22 -5.50 6.80
C ARG A 8 -46.07 -4.72 6.17
N VAL A 9 -44.95 -4.62 6.89
CA VAL A 9 -43.67 -4.16 6.34
C VAL A 9 -43.28 -5.12 5.22
N ARG A 10 -43.33 -4.66 3.97
CA ARG A 10 -42.78 -5.40 2.83
C ARG A 10 -41.27 -5.50 3.06
N ARG A 11 -40.78 -6.68 3.43
CA ARG A 11 -39.35 -6.99 3.29
C ARG A 11 -39.01 -6.83 1.82
N ARG A 12 -38.24 -5.79 1.46
CA ARG A 12 -37.55 -5.76 0.17
C ARG A 12 -36.64 -6.98 0.19
N GLY A 13 -37.00 -7.99 -0.58
CA GLY A 13 -36.09 -9.08 -0.91
C GLY A 13 -34.90 -8.48 -1.65
N GLY A 14 -33.83 -8.22 -0.92
CA GLY A 14 -32.52 -8.06 -1.51
C GLY A 14 -32.09 -9.44 -1.98
N ALA A 15 -32.21 -9.70 -3.28
CA ALA A 15 -31.49 -10.80 -3.89
C ALA A 15 -30.01 -10.66 -3.52
N ALA A 16 -29.38 -11.76 -3.13
CA ALA A 16 -27.93 -11.81 -3.01
C ALA A 16 -27.32 -11.27 -4.31
N PRO A 17 -26.35 -10.35 -4.27
CA PRO A 17 -25.68 -9.92 -5.47
C PRO A 17 -25.06 -11.15 -6.14
N ALA A 18 -25.30 -11.28 -7.44
CA ALA A 18 -24.62 -12.24 -8.30
C ALA A 18 -23.09 -12.11 -8.12
N PRO A 19 -22.31 -13.20 -8.28
CA PRO A 19 -20.86 -13.18 -8.17
C PRO A 19 -20.29 -12.29 -9.29
N GLY A 20 -20.13 -11.00 -8.99
CA GLY A 20 -19.85 -9.97 -10.00
C GLY A 20 -20.05 -8.54 -9.52
N ALA A 21 -20.75 -8.32 -8.38
CA ALA A 21 -20.97 -6.98 -7.83
C ALA A 21 -20.05 -6.61 -6.64
N LEU A 22 -18.81 -7.09 -6.64
CA LEU A 22 -17.73 -6.49 -5.86
C LEU A 22 -17.09 -5.38 -6.70
N CYS A 23 -17.82 -4.27 -6.83
CA CYS A 23 -17.31 -3.04 -7.41
C CYS A 23 -16.15 -2.52 -6.55
N GLY A 24 -14.90 -2.74 -7.00
CA GLY A 24 -13.73 -1.96 -6.58
C GLY A 24 -12.49 -2.72 -6.10
N ASP A 25 -12.56 -4.03 -5.86
CA ASP A 25 -11.56 -4.76 -5.06
C ASP A 25 -10.27 -5.19 -5.79
N ARG A 26 -9.92 -4.50 -6.90
CA ARG A 26 -8.63 -4.68 -7.61
C ARG A 26 -7.65 -3.52 -7.44
N ARG A 27 -8.05 -2.44 -6.75
CA ARG A 27 -7.22 -1.21 -6.66
C ARG A 27 -6.30 -1.16 -5.43
N HIS A 28 -6.54 -1.97 -4.41
CA HIS A 28 -5.79 -1.86 -3.14
C HIS A 28 -4.59 -2.81 -3.03
N VAL A 29 -4.54 -3.86 -3.85
CA VAL A 29 -3.35 -4.75 -3.95
C VAL A 29 -2.28 -4.17 -4.88
N ALA A 30 -2.65 -3.22 -5.73
CA ALA A 30 -1.70 -2.56 -6.61
C ALA A 30 -2.17 -1.13 -6.88
N ASP A 31 -1.41 -0.15 -6.39
CA ASP A 31 -1.23 1.05 -7.21
C ASP A 31 -0.90 0.53 -8.63
N GLY A 32 -1.65 0.97 -9.65
CA GLY A 32 -1.66 0.39 -11.01
C GLY A 32 -0.27 0.00 -11.54
N PRO A 33 -0.20 -0.86 -12.58
CA PRO A 33 1.05 -1.44 -13.06
C PRO A 33 2.13 -0.36 -13.05
N LEU A 34 3.22 -0.63 -12.31
CA LEU A 34 4.35 0.28 -12.27
C LEU A 34 4.65 0.60 -13.73
N HIS A 35 4.33 1.81 -14.19
CA HIS A 35 5.05 2.33 -15.33
C HIS A 35 6.50 2.24 -14.88
N ARG A 36 7.27 1.36 -15.52
CA ARG A 36 8.72 1.37 -15.43
C ARG A 36 9.10 2.80 -15.74
N GLY A 37 9.36 3.58 -14.70
CA GLY A 37 9.89 4.92 -14.87
C GLY A 37 11.22 4.77 -15.58
N ARG A 38 11.59 5.72 -16.41
CA ARG A 38 13.00 5.84 -16.76
C ARG A 38 13.70 6.50 -15.59
N LEU A 39 14.83 5.94 -15.17
CA LEU A 39 15.81 6.63 -14.34
C LEU A 39 16.23 7.94 -15.05
N PRO A 40 16.81 8.93 -14.35
CA PRO A 40 17.34 10.15 -14.97
C PRO A 40 18.30 9.89 -16.14
N ASN A 41 18.98 8.74 -16.11
CA ASN A 41 19.89 8.26 -17.17
C ASN A 41 19.19 7.50 -18.31
N GLY A 42 17.86 7.50 -18.33
CA GLY A 42 17.05 6.86 -19.37
C GLY A 42 16.91 5.33 -19.25
N GLY A 43 17.51 4.68 -18.25
CA GLY A 43 17.40 3.23 -18.01
C GLY A 43 16.08 2.84 -17.31
N PRO A 44 15.62 1.57 -17.42
CA PRO A 44 14.41 1.13 -16.73
C PRO A 44 14.58 1.16 -15.20
N ASP A 45 13.58 1.66 -14.48
CA ASP A 45 13.41 1.43 -13.03
C ASP A 45 13.06 -0.05 -12.82
N GLU A 46 14.09 -0.86 -12.61
CA GLU A 46 14.00 -2.31 -12.39
C GLU A 46 13.44 -2.67 -11.00
N GLY A 47 13.40 -1.70 -10.07
CA GLY A 47 13.12 -1.95 -8.67
C GLY A 47 14.21 -2.77 -7.96
N PRO A 48 13.98 -3.21 -6.72
CA PRO A 48 14.92 -4.06 -5.99
C PRO A 48 15.06 -5.46 -6.62
N PRO A 49 16.17 -6.18 -6.33
CA PRO A 49 16.40 -7.52 -6.87
C PRO A 49 15.33 -8.52 -6.40
N ARG A 50 14.76 -9.27 -7.37
CA ARG A 50 13.65 -10.22 -7.14
C ARG A 50 14.09 -11.41 -6.29
N ARG A 51 13.30 -11.77 -5.28
CA ARG A 51 13.53 -12.96 -4.44
C ARG A 51 12.35 -13.92 -4.55
N ARG A 52 12.63 -15.22 -4.69
CA ARG A 52 11.66 -16.26 -4.32
C ARG A 52 11.58 -16.28 -2.79
N GLY A 53 10.41 -15.96 -2.24
CA GLY A 53 10.20 -15.98 -0.79
C GLY A 53 10.40 -17.39 -0.24
N VAL A 54 11.22 -17.53 0.81
CA VAL A 54 11.47 -18.81 1.52
C VAL A 54 10.72 -18.85 2.87
N GLY A 55 9.86 -17.86 3.14
CA GLY A 55 9.25 -17.61 4.44
C GLY A 55 7.96 -18.38 4.73
N ARG A 56 7.71 -18.69 6.02
CA ARG A 56 6.56 -19.43 6.54
C ARG A 56 5.22 -18.65 6.56
N HIS A 57 5.17 -17.47 5.93
CA HIS A 57 4.01 -16.55 5.98
C HIS A 57 3.14 -16.71 4.73
N GLY A 58 2.29 -17.75 4.74
CA GLY A 58 1.63 -18.31 3.56
C GLY A 58 0.88 -17.32 2.67
N HIS A 59 0.24 -16.28 3.20
CA HIS A 59 -0.51 -15.32 2.37
C HIS A 59 0.38 -14.38 1.56
N VAL A 60 1.43 -13.82 2.18
CA VAL A 60 2.36 -12.91 1.47
C VAL A 60 3.21 -13.69 0.49
N ASN A 61 3.66 -14.89 0.88
CA ASN A 61 4.46 -15.76 0.03
C ASN A 61 3.70 -16.20 -1.24
N ALA A 62 2.46 -16.67 -1.10
CA ALA A 62 1.63 -17.02 -2.26
C ALA A 62 1.36 -15.81 -3.18
N ALA A 63 1.16 -14.62 -2.61
CA ALA A 63 1.01 -13.40 -3.40
C ALA A 63 2.31 -13.04 -4.14
N ALA A 64 3.47 -13.20 -3.49
CA ALA A 64 4.77 -12.92 -4.08
C ALA A 64 5.03 -13.82 -5.29
N GLU A 65 4.79 -15.12 -5.16
CA GLU A 65 4.93 -16.08 -6.27
C GLU A 65 4.12 -15.65 -7.50
N VAL A 66 2.82 -15.41 -7.33
CA VAL A 66 1.94 -15.02 -8.44
C VAL A 66 2.36 -13.69 -9.06
N VAL A 67 2.73 -12.71 -8.23
CA VAL A 67 3.15 -11.37 -8.71
C VAL A 67 4.48 -11.45 -9.46
N HIS A 68 5.44 -12.22 -8.94
CA HIS A 68 6.77 -12.35 -9.52
C HIS A 68 6.77 -13.19 -10.80
N ASP A 69 5.97 -14.24 -10.89
CA ASP A 69 5.76 -15.02 -12.12
C ASP A 69 5.15 -14.16 -13.23
N GLY A 70 4.30 -13.21 -12.86
CA GLY A 70 3.79 -12.17 -13.76
C GLY A 70 4.76 -11.03 -14.06
N GLY A 71 5.99 -11.06 -13.53
CA GLY A 71 6.99 -10.00 -13.68
C GLY A 71 6.69 -8.71 -12.91
N GLY A 72 5.69 -8.71 -12.03
CA GLY A 72 5.32 -7.58 -11.18
C GLY A 72 6.22 -7.41 -9.95
N LEU A 73 5.99 -6.33 -9.20
CA LEU A 73 6.60 -6.11 -7.89
C LEU A 73 5.49 -6.07 -6.83
N LEU A 74 5.66 -6.85 -5.77
CA LEU A 74 4.71 -6.96 -4.67
C LEU A 74 4.96 -5.84 -3.65
N LYS A 75 3.89 -5.10 -3.34
CA LYS A 75 3.90 -4.06 -2.29
C LYS A 75 2.90 -4.46 -1.23
N VAL A 76 3.34 -4.56 0.03
CA VAL A 76 2.47 -4.90 1.16
C VAL A 76 2.18 -3.64 1.95
N ILE A 77 0.90 -3.32 2.12
CA ILE A 77 0.46 -2.17 2.93
C ILE A 77 0.34 -2.62 4.38
N VAL A 78 1.10 -1.99 5.27
CA VAL A 78 1.10 -2.29 6.71
C VAL A 78 -0.03 -1.54 7.43
N GLU A 79 -0.47 -0.40 6.89
CA GLU A 79 -1.45 0.50 7.51
C GLU A 79 -0.97 1.01 8.89
N ALA A 80 0.24 1.59 8.89
CA ALA A 80 0.99 2.01 10.06
C ALA A 80 0.24 3.02 10.96
N GLY A 81 -0.71 3.80 10.41
CA GLY A 81 -1.54 4.72 11.19
C GLY A 81 -2.48 4.03 12.19
N LEU A 82 -2.73 2.73 12.04
CA LEU A 82 -3.63 1.95 12.90
C LEU A 82 -2.88 0.97 13.83
N LEU A 83 -1.56 0.92 13.74
CA LEU A 83 -0.73 -0.06 14.44
C LEU A 83 0.19 0.62 15.45
N SER A 84 0.45 -0.07 16.56
CA SER A 84 1.53 0.31 17.48
C SER A 84 2.90 0.10 16.83
N PRO A 85 3.97 0.78 17.31
CA PRO A 85 5.32 0.61 16.78
C PRO A 85 5.77 -0.86 16.70
N ALA A 86 5.58 -1.65 17.76
CA ALA A 86 5.94 -3.07 17.77
C ALA A 86 5.14 -3.91 16.74
N GLN A 87 3.89 -3.52 16.44
CA GLN A 87 3.09 -4.17 15.40
C GLN A 87 3.56 -3.76 14.00
N ILE A 88 3.98 -2.50 13.81
CA ILE A 88 4.57 -2.03 12.54
C ILE A 88 5.84 -2.80 12.23
N GLU A 89 6.76 -2.88 13.19
CA GLU A 89 8.03 -3.61 13.03
C GLU A 89 7.78 -5.07 12.63
N ARG A 90 6.91 -5.74 13.39
CA ARG A 90 6.56 -7.15 13.13
C ARG A 90 5.90 -7.31 11.77
N ALA A 91 4.92 -6.49 11.42
CA ALA A 91 4.23 -6.59 10.12
C ALA A 91 5.20 -6.37 8.94
N ALA A 92 6.10 -5.40 9.06
CA ALA A 92 7.09 -5.09 8.04
C ALA A 92 8.10 -6.23 7.85
N SER A 93 8.64 -6.79 8.95
CA SER A 93 9.54 -7.94 8.91
C SER A 93 8.86 -9.18 8.31
N LEU A 94 7.63 -9.49 8.73
CA LEU A 94 6.85 -10.61 8.17
C LEU A 94 6.58 -10.44 6.67
N ALA A 95 6.30 -9.20 6.23
CA ALA A 95 6.09 -8.90 4.82
C ALA A 95 7.38 -9.09 4.00
N ALA A 96 8.52 -8.60 4.51
CA ALA A 96 9.82 -8.78 3.90
C ALA A 96 10.19 -10.26 3.78
N ASP A 97 10.03 -11.04 4.86
CA ASP A 97 10.29 -12.47 4.90
C ASP A 97 9.35 -13.26 3.95
N GLY A 98 8.14 -12.74 3.77
CA GLY A 98 7.15 -13.25 2.81
C GLY A 98 7.50 -13.01 1.34
N GLY A 99 8.52 -12.20 1.04
CA GLY A 99 8.93 -11.90 -0.34
C GLY A 99 8.33 -10.61 -0.90
N ALA A 100 7.90 -9.67 -0.05
CA ALA A 100 7.52 -8.34 -0.50
C ALA A 100 8.72 -7.57 -1.05
N ASP A 101 8.55 -6.90 -2.19
CA ASP A 101 9.57 -6.00 -2.75
C ASP A 101 9.49 -4.61 -2.10
N PHE A 102 8.29 -4.22 -1.65
CA PHE A 102 8.07 -2.99 -0.90
C PHE A 102 7.15 -3.20 0.29
N VAL A 103 7.43 -2.48 1.38
CA VAL A 103 6.45 -2.21 2.45
C VAL A 103 5.92 -0.78 2.31
N LYS A 104 4.61 -0.62 2.44
CA LYS A 104 3.90 0.65 2.25
C LYS A 104 3.23 1.10 3.55
N THR A 105 3.36 2.38 3.88
CA THR A 105 2.85 2.95 5.14
C THR A 105 1.33 2.85 5.27
N SER A 106 0.57 3.43 4.32
CA SER A 106 -0.89 3.56 4.44
C SER A 106 -1.63 3.40 3.11
N THR A 107 -2.90 3.01 3.17
CA THR A 107 -3.81 3.02 2.00
C THR A 107 -4.21 4.44 1.57
N GLY A 108 -4.16 5.40 2.50
CA GLY A 108 -4.69 6.75 2.30
C GLY A 108 -6.20 6.88 2.53
N VAL A 109 -6.87 5.82 3.00
CA VAL A 109 -8.33 5.79 3.24
C VAL A 109 -8.68 6.00 4.71
N TYR A 110 -7.91 5.43 5.63
CA TYR A 110 -8.29 5.33 7.06
C TYR A 110 -7.73 6.42 7.99
N GLY A 111 -7.41 7.59 7.45
CA GLY A 111 -6.83 8.70 8.22
C GLY A 111 -5.38 8.42 8.67
N GLY A 112 -4.70 9.44 9.20
CA GLY A 112 -3.37 9.30 9.81
C GLY A 112 -2.14 9.48 8.91
N GLY A 113 -2.27 9.35 7.58
CA GLY A 113 -1.16 9.62 6.63
C GLY A 113 0.13 8.83 6.88
N ALA A 114 1.18 9.13 6.12
CA ALA A 114 2.54 8.70 6.48
C ALA A 114 3.18 9.73 7.41
N THR A 115 3.79 9.27 8.50
CA THR A 115 4.66 10.10 9.34
C THR A 115 6.14 9.73 9.14
N VAL A 116 7.03 10.67 9.41
CA VAL A 116 8.49 10.46 9.34
C VAL A 116 8.93 9.31 10.24
N ASP A 117 8.38 9.21 11.45
CA ASP A 117 8.73 8.15 12.39
C ASP A 117 8.27 6.77 11.94
N GLN A 118 7.08 6.68 11.33
CA GLN A 118 6.61 5.44 10.71
C GLN A 118 7.53 4.99 9.56
N VAL A 119 8.01 5.93 8.74
CA VAL A 119 8.92 5.61 7.63
C VAL A 119 10.26 5.12 8.17
N ARG A 120 10.85 5.81 9.16
CA ARG A 120 12.09 5.35 9.82
C ARG A 120 11.94 3.95 10.40
N LEU A 121 10.82 3.72 11.08
CA LEU A 121 10.52 2.43 11.69
C LEU A 121 10.40 1.31 10.64
N LEU A 122 9.68 1.55 9.55
CA LEU A 122 9.62 0.59 8.45
C LEU A 122 11.00 0.33 7.85
N ARG A 123 11.80 1.39 7.66
CA ARG A 123 13.14 1.27 7.07
C ARG A 123 14.08 0.44 7.93
N SER A 124 14.05 0.62 9.24
CA SER A 124 14.86 -0.17 10.19
C SER A 124 14.35 -1.61 10.34
N SER A 125 13.09 -1.88 10.00
CA SER A 125 12.45 -3.19 10.19
C SER A 125 12.61 -4.14 9.00
N VAL A 126 13.11 -3.66 7.85
CA VAL A 126 13.20 -4.46 6.62
C VAL A 126 14.60 -4.41 6.02
N PRO A 127 15.08 -5.52 5.41
CA PRO A 127 16.41 -5.57 4.81
C PRO A 127 16.60 -4.49 3.73
N PRO A 128 17.83 -4.01 3.45
CA PRO A 128 18.09 -2.94 2.49
C PRO A 128 17.54 -3.18 1.07
N MET A 129 17.36 -4.44 0.69
CA MET A 129 16.79 -4.83 -0.60
C MET A 129 15.26 -4.68 -0.67
N VAL A 130 14.55 -4.55 0.46
CA VAL A 130 13.10 -4.30 0.46
C VAL A 130 12.90 -2.80 0.51
N GLY A 131 12.17 -2.25 -0.44
CA GLY A 131 11.91 -0.83 -0.51
C GLY A 131 10.86 -0.37 0.50
N VAL A 132 10.93 0.90 0.91
CA VAL A 132 9.91 1.55 1.72
C VAL A 132 9.15 2.55 0.86
N LYS A 133 7.83 2.40 0.80
CA LYS A 133 6.94 3.35 0.12
C LYS A 133 6.14 4.16 1.15
N ALA A 134 6.43 5.46 1.24
CA ALA A 134 5.64 6.38 2.03
C ALA A 134 4.43 6.87 1.22
N SER A 135 3.23 6.72 1.75
CA SER A 135 2.00 7.23 1.13
C SER A 135 1.01 7.75 2.16
N GLY A 136 0.16 8.69 1.71
CA GLY A 136 -0.88 9.31 2.53
C GLY A 136 -0.47 10.70 3.04
N GLY A 137 -1.14 11.75 2.56
CA GLY A 137 -0.97 13.12 3.06
C GLY A 137 0.29 13.88 2.61
N ILE A 138 1.12 13.32 1.73
CA ILE A 138 2.36 13.95 1.27
C ILE A 138 2.04 14.96 0.15
N ALA A 139 1.82 16.23 0.49
CA ALA A 139 1.34 17.24 -0.47
C ALA A 139 2.35 18.34 -0.84
N THR A 140 3.45 18.49 -0.09
CA THR A 140 4.43 19.57 -0.24
C THR A 140 5.82 19.03 -0.55
N LEU A 141 6.69 19.84 -1.17
CA LEU A 141 8.08 19.44 -1.40
C LEU A 141 8.81 19.14 -0.09
N ALA A 142 8.65 19.99 0.92
CA ALA A 142 9.24 19.77 2.24
C ALA A 142 8.81 18.42 2.86
N GLY A 143 7.52 18.08 2.78
CA GLY A 143 7.03 16.79 3.26
C GLY A 143 7.58 15.62 2.45
N ALA A 144 7.72 15.77 1.12
CA ALA A 144 8.31 14.75 0.27
C ALA A 144 9.79 14.49 0.63
N LEU A 145 10.60 15.55 0.76
CA LEU A 145 12.00 15.45 1.13
C LEU A 145 12.18 14.81 2.51
N ALA A 146 11.38 15.22 3.51
CA ALA A 146 11.42 14.63 4.84
C ALA A 146 11.17 13.11 4.84
N MET A 147 10.28 12.62 3.96
CA MET A 147 10.03 11.18 3.84
C MET A 147 11.20 10.45 3.16
N LEU A 148 11.82 11.06 2.15
CA LEU A 148 13.01 10.50 1.50
C LEU A 148 14.19 10.41 2.48
N GLU A 149 14.44 11.48 3.24
CA GLU A 149 15.47 11.53 4.29
C GLU A 149 15.21 10.52 5.41
N ALA A 150 13.94 10.25 5.72
CA ALA A 150 13.54 9.21 6.67
C ALA A 150 13.82 7.77 6.19
N GLY A 151 14.14 7.60 4.90
CA GLY A 151 14.46 6.31 4.29
C GLY A 151 13.36 5.74 3.39
N ALA A 152 12.41 6.55 2.92
CA ALA A 152 11.51 6.13 1.86
C ALA A 152 12.23 6.07 0.51
N ASP A 153 12.10 4.95 -0.19
CA ASP A 153 12.61 4.78 -1.56
C ASP A 153 11.59 5.27 -2.61
N ARG A 154 10.31 5.34 -2.23
CA ARG A 154 9.22 5.78 -3.11
C ARG A 154 8.15 6.55 -2.37
N LEU A 155 7.57 7.55 -3.03
CA LEU A 155 6.45 8.33 -2.51
C LEU A 155 5.16 8.01 -3.27
N GLY A 156 4.05 7.90 -2.55
CA GLY A 156 2.71 7.83 -3.10
C GLY A 156 1.93 9.10 -2.76
N THR A 157 1.72 9.95 -3.77
CA THR A 157 1.04 11.24 -3.63
C THR A 157 0.20 11.57 -4.86
N SER A 158 -0.94 12.22 -4.65
CA SER A 158 -1.76 12.84 -5.70
C SER A 158 -1.30 14.24 -6.07
N SER A 159 -0.38 14.84 -5.30
CA SER A 159 0.12 16.21 -5.47
C SER A 159 1.47 16.26 -6.19
N ALA A 160 1.84 15.20 -6.93
CA ALA A 160 3.15 15.07 -7.57
C ALA A 160 3.48 16.27 -8.48
N ALA A 161 2.52 16.75 -9.28
CA ALA A 161 2.72 17.89 -10.16
C ALA A 161 3.06 19.18 -9.39
N SER A 162 2.38 19.41 -8.25
CA SER A 162 2.64 20.58 -7.40
C SER A 162 4.04 20.51 -6.76
N ILE A 163 4.41 19.33 -6.27
CA ILE A 163 5.72 19.10 -5.65
C ILE A 163 6.85 19.31 -6.67
N LEU A 164 6.70 18.80 -7.89
CA LEU A 164 7.69 18.99 -8.96
C LEU A 164 7.78 20.45 -9.42
N ALA A 165 6.64 21.15 -9.48
CA ALA A 165 6.60 22.57 -9.79
C ALA A 165 7.30 23.41 -8.71
N GLU A 166 7.16 23.04 -7.43
CA GLU A 166 7.88 23.67 -6.32
C GLU A 166 9.40 23.42 -6.39
N LEU A 167 9.82 22.21 -6.75
CA LEU A 167 11.24 21.84 -6.90
C LEU A 167 11.93 22.56 -8.07
N SER A 168 11.18 22.97 -9.09
CA SER A 168 11.71 23.59 -10.30
C SER A 168 11.82 25.12 -10.22
N ARG A 169 11.51 25.71 -9.07
CA ARG A 169 11.62 27.15 -8.80
C ARG A 169 12.96 27.49 -8.18
#